data_AF-A0A927WMY7-F1
#
_entry.id   AF-A0A927WMY7-F1
#
_cell.length_a   1.000
_cell.length_b   1.000
_cell.length_c   1.000
_cell.angle_alpha   90.00
_cell.angle_beta   90.00
_cell.angle_gamma   90.00
#
_symmetry.space_group_name_H-M   'P 1'
#
loop_
_entity.id
_entity.type
_entity.pdbx_description
1 polymer ?
#
loop_
_entity_poly.entity_id
_entity_poly.type
_entity_poly.pdbx_seq_one_letter_code
_entity_poly.pdbx_strand_id
1 'polypeptide(L)'
;MKAITKVPIRAEQGMAGNGRGQGMPEGKTSEFARDLRAAEVKFSAHAQKRMQLRGVELTDSDRDKLTVTIDRMAEKGAKDALILMKETALVVSVKNRTIITAVDEASAKENIFTNIDSAAIL
;
A
#
# COMPACT_ATOMS: atom_id res chain seq x y z
N MET A 1 -42.28 56.07 -4.26
CA MET A 1 -43.75 55.96 -4.31
C MET A 1 -44.17 55.56 -5.72
N LYS A 2 -45.04 54.53 -5.82
CA LYS A 2 -45.96 54.12 -6.92
C LYS A 2 -45.35 53.92 -8.33
N ALA A 3 -45.21 52.70 -8.87
CA ALA A 3 -46.22 51.71 -9.32
C ALA A 3 -47.14 52.19 -10.46
N ILE A 4 -47.30 51.33 -11.48
CA ILE A 4 -48.43 51.04 -12.42
C ILE A 4 -47.79 50.54 -13.75
N THR A 5 -47.67 49.25 -14.11
CA THR A 5 -48.67 48.20 -14.46
C THR A 5 -49.24 48.29 -15.88
N LYS A 6 -48.93 47.31 -16.76
CA LYS A 6 -49.93 46.37 -17.35
C LYS A 6 -49.30 45.22 -18.14
N VAL A 7 -49.85 44.04 -17.87
CA VAL A 7 -49.64 42.65 -18.38
C VAL A 7 -50.52 42.43 -19.65
N PRO A 8 -50.78 41.20 -20.18
CA PRO A 8 -50.01 39.96 -20.41
C PRO A 8 -50.17 39.42 -21.87
N ILE A 9 -49.38 38.42 -22.31
CA ILE A 9 -49.91 37.38 -23.21
C ILE A 9 -49.26 36.01 -22.92
N ARG A 10 -50.07 34.96 -22.98
CA ARG A 10 -49.89 33.61 -22.42
C ARG A 10 -49.73 32.58 -23.54
N ALA A 11 -48.82 31.63 -23.30
CA ALA A 11 -48.73 30.21 -23.68
C ALA A 11 -48.89 29.79 -25.15
N GLU A 12 -47.95 28.95 -25.61
CA GLU A 12 -48.30 27.58 -26.03
C GLU A 12 -47.18 26.59 -25.64
N GLN A 13 -47.64 25.42 -25.19
CA GLN A 13 -46.87 24.25 -24.77
C GLN A 13 -46.46 23.42 -25.98
N GLY A 14 -45.29 22.76 -25.92
CA GLY A 14 -44.87 21.71 -26.84
C GLY A 14 -43.92 20.75 -26.14
N MET A 15 -44.18 19.45 -26.22
CA MET A 15 -43.77 18.40 -25.29
C MET A 15 -42.33 17.85 -25.47
N ALA A 16 -41.77 17.46 -24.32
CA ALA A 16 -40.93 16.28 -24.02
C ALA A 16 -40.13 15.55 -25.12
N GLY A 17 -38.82 15.41 -24.86
CA GLY A 17 -37.94 14.43 -25.51
C GLY A 17 -36.69 14.16 -24.66
N ASN A 18 -36.77 13.13 -23.82
CA ASN A 18 -35.72 12.67 -22.92
C ASN A 18 -34.66 11.85 -23.69
N GLY A 19 -33.39 12.25 -23.66
CA GLY A 19 -32.29 11.56 -24.34
C GLY A 19 -31.03 11.50 -23.49
N ARG A 20 -30.94 10.47 -22.65
CA ARG A 20 -29.75 10.12 -21.86
C ARG A 20 -28.63 9.67 -22.81
N GLY A 21 -27.47 10.30 -22.75
CA GLY A 21 -26.26 9.90 -23.44
C GLY A 21 -25.09 9.77 -22.45
N GLN A 22 -25.02 8.60 -21.83
CA GLN A 22 -23.88 7.95 -21.18
C GLN A 22 -22.75 8.85 -20.63
N GLY A 23 -22.76 9.01 -19.30
CA GLY A 23 -21.49 9.00 -18.57
C GLY A 23 -20.83 7.65 -18.80
N MET A 24 -19.62 7.66 -19.38
CA MET A 24 -18.77 6.48 -19.39
C MET A 24 -18.51 6.07 -17.94
N PRO A 25 -18.83 4.84 -17.53
CA PRO A 25 -18.34 4.34 -16.27
C PRO A 25 -16.83 4.22 -16.42
N GLU A 26 -16.09 5.09 -15.73
CA GLU A 26 -14.65 4.94 -15.54
C GLU A 26 -14.42 3.52 -15.04
N GLY A 27 -13.87 2.70 -15.94
CA GLY A 27 -13.71 1.28 -15.75
C GLY A 27 -12.97 1.01 -14.45
N LYS A 28 -13.41 -0.03 -13.76
CA LYS A 28 -12.75 -0.69 -12.64
C LYS A 28 -11.43 -1.35 -13.07
N THR A 29 -10.59 -0.63 -13.80
CA THR A 29 -9.30 -1.11 -14.31
C THR A 29 -8.17 -0.94 -13.30
N SER A 30 -8.45 -0.32 -12.14
CA SER A 30 -7.44 -0.01 -11.13
C SER A 30 -7.22 -1.10 -10.08
N GLU A 31 -8.20 -1.96 -9.80
CA GLU A 31 -8.07 -2.93 -8.70
C GLU A 31 -7.33 -4.19 -9.15
N PHE A 32 -7.70 -4.74 -10.31
CA PHE A 32 -7.05 -5.94 -10.87
C PHE A 32 -5.62 -5.69 -11.36
N ALA A 33 -5.32 -4.48 -11.85
CA ALA A 33 -3.97 -4.13 -12.30
C ALA A 33 -2.96 -3.96 -11.13
N ARG A 34 -3.44 -3.75 -9.90
CA ARG A 34 -2.59 -3.76 -8.69
C ARG A 34 -2.12 -5.16 -8.34
N ASP A 35 -2.95 -6.18 -8.59
CA ASP A 35 -2.62 -7.58 -8.31
C ASP A 35 -1.54 -8.15 -9.25
N LEU A 36 -1.29 -7.50 -10.39
CA LEU A 36 -0.27 -7.92 -11.37
C LEU A 36 1.12 -7.31 -11.14
N ARG A 37 1.25 -6.33 -10.23
CA ARG A 37 2.56 -5.85 -9.79
C ARG A 37 3.08 -6.81 -8.73
N ALA A 38 4.38 -7.11 -8.74
CA ALA A 38 5.03 -7.79 -7.63
C ALA A 38 4.60 -7.10 -6.34
N ALA A 39 3.85 -7.82 -5.49
CA ALA A 39 3.13 -7.19 -4.39
C ALA A 39 4.14 -6.46 -3.48
N GLU A 40 3.91 -5.17 -3.26
CA GLU A 40 4.79 -4.33 -2.46
C GLU A 40 4.93 -4.89 -1.03
N VAL A 41 6.13 -4.75 -0.47
CA VAL A 41 6.41 -5.16 0.91
C VAL A 41 5.68 -4.23 1.88
N LYS A 42 4.89 -4.83 2.76
CA LYS A 42 4.10 -4.13 3.78
C LYS A 42 4.89 -3.97 5.07
N PHE A 43 4.55 -2.96 5.86
CA PHE A 43 5.14 -2.72 7.18
C PHE A 43 4.03 -2.75 8.23
N SER A 44 4.23 -3.54 9.29
CA SER A 44 3.32 -3.54 10.43
C SER A 44 3.41 -2.20 11.18
N ALA A 45 2.38 -1.88 11.96
CA ALA A 45 2.41 -0.72 12.85
C ALA A 45 3.59 -0.76 13.84
N HIS A 46 3.98 -1.96 14.28
CA HIS A 46 5.12 -2.13 15.17
C HIS A 46 6.44 -1.86 14.43
N ALA A 47 6.60 -2.37 13.21
CA ALA A 47 7.78 -2.09 12.38
C ALA A 47 7.93 -0.59 12.11
N GLN A 48 6.85 0.08 11.67
CA GLN A 48 6.86 1.52 11.41
C GLN A 48 7.26 2.32 12.65
N LYS A 49 6.66 2.02 13.81
CA LYS A 49 7.01 2.68 15.08
C LYS A 49 8.47 2.47 15.45
N ARG A 50 9.00 1.25 15.29
CA ARG A 50 10.40 0.94 15.63
C ARG A 50 11.39 1.61 14.69
N MET A 51 11.08 1.66 13.40
CA MET A 51 11.88 2.36 12.39
C MET A 51 11.93 3.86 12.68
N GLN A 52 10.79 4.49 12.98
CA GLN A 52 10.72 5.91 13.35
C GLN A 52 11.52 6.22 14.62
N LEU A 53 11.36 5.42 15.68
CA LEU A 53 12.08 5.62 16.95
C LEU A 53 13.60 5.54 16.82
N ARG A 54 14.10 4.86 15.79
CA ARG A 54 15.52 4.59 15.58
C ARG A 54 16.10 5.35 14.39
N GLY A 55 15.30 6.17 13.70
CA GLY A 55 15.72 6.86 12.50
C GLY A 55 16.10 5.92 11.35
N VAL A 56 15.51 4.72 11.30
CA VAL A 56 15.76 3.77 10.21
C VAL A 56 14.90 4.17 9.02
N GLU A 57 15.55 4.75 8.02
CA GLU A 57 14.94 5.06 6.73
C GLU A 57 15.37 4.04 5.69
N LEU A 58 14.39 3.54 4.93
CA LEU A 58 14.63 2.65 3.80
C LEU A 58 14.49 3.45 2.51
N THR A 59 15.57 3.47 1.74
CA THR A 59 15.55 4.01 0.38
C THR A 59 14.72 3.12 -0.53
N ASP A 60 14.32 3.62 -1.70
CA ASP A 60 13.62 2.81 -2.70
C ASP A 60 14.45 1.59 -3.11
N SER A 61 15.79 1.74 -3.21
CA SER A 61 16.69 0.62 -3.48
C SER A 61 16.68 -0.43 -2.38
N ASP A 62 16.57 -0.03 -1.10
CA ASP A 62 16.47 -0.98 0.01
C ASP A 62 15.13 -1.74 -0.04
N ARG A 63 14.04 -1.06 -0.44
CA ARG A 63 12.72 -1.67 -0.63
C ARG A 63 12.70 -2.67 -1.78
N ASP A 64 13.37 -2.35 -2.88
CA ASP A 64 13.51 -3.25 -4.03
C ASP A 64 14.30 -4.50 -3.64
N LYS A 65 15.43 -4.34 -2.92
CA LYS A 65 16.22 -5.46 -2.40
C LYS A 65 15.41 -6.34 -1.47
N LEU A 66 14.62 -5.75 -0.58
CA LEU A 66 13.73 -6.50 0.31
C LEU A 66 12.69 -7.28 -0.48
N THR A 67 12.07 -6.65 -1.47
CA THR A 67 11.05 -7.27 -2.33
C THR A 67 11.62 -8.50 -3.03
N VAL A 68 12.74 -8.36 -3.72
CA VAL A 68 13.42 -9.46 -4.42
C VAL A 68 13.84 -10.56 -3.45
N THR A 69 14.31 -10.20 -2.25
CA THR A 69 14.73 -11.18 -1.24
C THR A 69 13.54 -11.96 -0.70
N ILE A 70 12.42 -11.30 -0.40
CA ILE A 70 11.18 -11.94 0.06
C ILE A 70 10.62 -12.85 -1.03
N ASP A 71 10.69 -12.46 -2.30
CA ASP A 71 10.30 -13.30 -3.44
C ASP A 71 11.12 -14.59 -3.49
N ARG A 72 12.45 -14.48 -3.42
CA ARG A 72 13.36 -15.63 -3.40
C ARG A 72 13.15 -16.53 -2.19
N MET A 73 12.83 -15.97 -1.04
CA MET A 73 12.48 -16.73 0.16
C MET A 73 11.17 -17.49 -0.04
N ALA A 74 10.16 -16.83 -0.61
CA ALA A 74 8.85 -17.43 -0.88
C ALA A 74 8.96 -18.59 -1.89
N GLU A 75 9.76 -18.43 -2.95
CA GLU A 75 10.07 -19.49 -3.93
C GLU A 75 10.69 -20.73 -3.27
N LYS A 76 11.42 -20.55 -2.16
CA LYS A 76 12.03 -21.62 -1.37
C LYS A 76 11.11 -22.16 -0.27
N GLY A 77 9.88 -21.66 -0.16
CA GLY A 77 8.90 -22.12 0.82
C GLY A 77 9.08 -21.53 2.23
N ALA A 78 9.87 -20.47 2.39
CA ALA A 78 10.00 -19.75 3.66
C ALA A 78 8.66 -19.15 4.11
N LYS A 79 8.37 -19.21 5.41
CA LYS A 79 7.15 -18.61 5.98
C LYS A 79 7.47 -17.37 6.79
N ASP A 80 8.47 -17.47 7.66
CA ASP A 80 8.91 -16.42 8.57
C ASP A 80 10.43 -16.35 8.58
N ALA A 81 10.97 -15.15 8.35
CA ALA A 81 12.37 -14.94 8.07
C ALA A 81 12.99 -13.81 8.89
N LEU A 82 14.29 -13.94 9.15
CA LEU A 82 15.13 -12.86 9.68
C LEU A 82 16.01 -12.32 8.55
N ILE A 83 15.86 -11.04 8.23
CA ILE A 83 16.69 -10.37 7.22
C ILE A 83 17.58 -9.36 7.93
N LEU A 84 18.90 -9.56 7.87
CA LEU A 84 19.87 -8.55 8.28
C LEU A 84 20.16 -7.67 7.08
N MET A 85 19.93 -6.37 7.20
CA MET A 85 20.20 -5.40 6.15
C MET A 85 20.87 -4.18 6.77
N LYS A 86 22.10 -3.87 6.33
CA LYS A 86 22.96 -2.88 6.98
C LYS A 86 23.04 -3.21 8.50
N GLU A 87 22.77 -2.23 9.35
CA GLU A 87 22.79 -2.37 10.81
C GLU A 87 21.38 -2.62 11.38
N THR A 88 20.47 -3.22 10.62
CA THR A 88 19.09 -3.51 11.04
C THR A 88 18.69 -4.95 10.73
N ALA A 89 18.25 -5.67 11.75
CA ALA A 89 17.58 -6.95 11.65
C ALA A 89 16.05 -6.75 11.51
N LEU A 90 15.48 -7.33 10.47
CA LEU A 90 14.06 -7.26 10.14
C LEU A 90 13.44 -8.64 10.32
N VAL A 91 12.39 -8.72 11.13
CA VAL A 91 11.56 -9.94 11.21
C VAL A 91 10.45 -9.82 10.20
N VAL A 92 10.34 -10.81 9.32
CA VAL A 92 9.48 -10.76 8.14
C VAL A 92 8.57 -11.96 8.11
N SER A 93 7.28 -11.73 7.91
CA SER A 93 6.37 -12.79 7.50
C SER A 93 6.37 -12.83 5.97
N VAL A 94 7.07 -13.82 5.41
CA VAL A 94 7.24 -14.02 3.96
C VAL A 94 5.89 -14.33 3.32
N LYS A 95 5.10 -15.21 3.96
CA LYS A 95 3.74 -15.54 3.51
C LYS A 95 2.85 -14.30 3.35
N ASN A 96 2.97 -13.35 4.28
CA ASN A 96 2.17 -12.12 4.28
C ASN A 96 2.89 -10.94 3.62
N ARG A 97 4.11 -11.12 3.13
CA ARG A 97 5.00 -10.08 2.60
C ARG A 97 5.07 -8.85 3.51
N THR A 98 5.16 -9.07 4.82
CA THR A 98 5.04 -8.02 5.83
C THR A 98 6.24 -8.01 6.76
N ILE A 99 6.89 -6.86 6.90
CA ILE A 99 7.87 -6.59 7.95
C ILE A 99 7.12 -6.44 9.27
N ILE A 100 7.35 -7.37 10.20
CA ILE A 100 6.69 -7.41 11.51
C ILE A 100 7.40 -6.46 12.49
N THR A 101 8.72 -6.47 12.53
CA THR A 101 9.51 -5.56 13.38
C THR A 101 10.87 -5.25 12.78
N ALA A 102 11.49 -4.18 13.28
CA ALA A 102 12.85 -3.77 12.99
C ALA A 102 13.63 -3.64 14.30
N VAL A 103 14.82 -4.23 14.33
CA VAL A 103 15.75 -4.24 15.47
C VAL A 103 17.10 -3.77 14.95
N ASP A 104 17.78 -2.87 15.65
CA ASP A 104 19.15 -2.44 15.31
C ASP A 104 20.13 -3.57 15.61
N GLU A 105 21.26 -3.60 14.93
CA GLU A 105 22.23 -4.69 15.04
C GLU A 105 22.78 -4.85 16.47
N ALA A 106 23.01 -3.76 17.20
CA ALA A 106 23.53 -3.84 18.56
C ALA A 106 22.54 -4.53 19.50
N SER A 107 21.26 -4.17 19.42
CA SER A 107 20.19 -4.90 20.11
C SER A 107 20.05 -6.32 19.56
N ALA A 108 20.16 -6.54 18.26
CA ALA A 108 19.95 -7.84 17.64
C ALA A 108 20.95 -8.91 18.12
N LYS A 109 22.20 -8.51 18.41
CA LYS A 109 23.27 -9.41 18.90
C LYS A 109 22.95 -10.09 20.23
N GLU A 110 22.12 -9.47 21.07
CA GLU A 110 21.72 -10.03 22.36
C GLU A 110 20.31 -10.63 22.35
N ASN A 111 19.60 -10.56 21.22
CA ASN A 111 18.22 -11.03 21.11
C ASN A 111 18.15 -12.46 20.56
N ILE A 112 17.26 -13.26 21.15
CA ILE A 112 16.91 -14.60 20.65
C ILE A 112 15.66 -14.47 19.78
N PHE A 113 15.79 -14.80 18.51
CA PHE A 113 14.67 -14.89 17.57
C PHE A 113 14.21 -16.34 17.45
N THR A 114 12.90 -16.56 17.60
CA THR A 114 12.27 -17.88 17.46
C THR A 114 11.28 -17.87 16.31
N ASN A 115 10.81 -19.05 15.90
CA ASN A 115 9.88 -19.21 14.78
C ASN A 115 10.40 -18.59 13.47
N ILE A 116 11.71 -18.64 13.26
CA ILE A 116 12.37 -18.24 12.02
C ILE A 116 12.80 -19.51 11.30
N ASP A 117 12.27 -19.73 10.09
CA ASP A 117 12.64 -20.87 9.26
C ASP A 117 13.71 -20.53 8.21
N SER A 118 13.96 -19.22 8.01
CA SER A 118 14.82 -18.72 6.95
C SER A 118 15.57 -17.45 7.37
N ALA A 119 16.76 -17.23 6.81
CA ALA A 119 17.51 -16.00 7.03
C ALA A 119 18.21 -15.51 5.77
N ALA A 120 18.39 -14.20 5.65
CA ALA A 120 19.23 -13.58 4.62
C ALA A 120 20.03 -12.41 5.19
N ILE A 121 21.14 -12.11 4.52
CA ILE A 121 22.04 -11.01 4.85
C ILE A 121 22.20 -10.17 3.58
N LEU A 122 21.94 -8.86 3.68
CA LEU A 122 21.86 -7.89 2.58
C LEU A 122 22.77 -6.67 2.77
#